data_AF-A0AAU9SRC5-F1
#
_entry.id   AF-A0AAU9SRC5-F1
#
_cell.length_a   1.000
_cell.length_b   1.000
_cell.length_c   1.000
_cell.angle_alpha   90.00
_cell.angle_beta   90.00
_cell.angle_gamma   90.00
#
_symmetry.space_group_name_H-M   'P 1'
#
loop_
_entity.id
_entity.type
_entity.pdbx_description
1 polymer ?
#
loop_
_entity_poly.entity_id
_entity_poly.type
_entity_poly.pdbx_seq_one_letter_code
_entity_poly.pdbx_strand_id
1 'polypeptide(L)'
;MNWLIGGDRDQIQAIVHQILEILDVPFHRSIVDGFTEGILDLKQREAMSDSPKVARVRVETDVFVPRFPGVDVNDADVNLAVAPASDEAVENHFETVVVGNDEGVCVICMDTIRVESGVAAARMPCSHVFHRNCGEEWLRSSGICP
;
A
#
# COMPACT_ATOMS: atom_id res chain seq x y z
N MET A 1 -3.07 -14.55 25.43
CA MET A 1 -2.12 -13.62 24.77
C MET A 1 -0.68 -14.19 24.75
N ASN A 2 -0.46 -15.51 24.76
CA ASN A 2 0.89 -16.10 24.76
C ASN A 2 1.51 -16.27 23.36
N TRP A 3 0.75 -16.03 22.29
CA TRP A 3 1.19 -16.36 20.93
C TRP A 3 2.01 -15.23 20.28
N LEU A 4 1.84 -13.97 20.68
CA LEU A 4 2.45 -12.82 19.99
C LEU A 4 3.88 -12.48 20.45
N ILE A 5 4.25 -12.83 21.70
CA ILE A 5 5.52 -12.39 22.34
C ILE A 5 6.43 -13.57 22.71
N GLY A 6 6.02 -14.81 22.41
CA GLY A 6 6.75 -16.03 22.78
C GLY A 6 7.88 -16.43 21.81
N GLY A 7 7.77 -16.10 20.52
CA GLY A 7 8.57 -16.73 19.47
C GLY A 7 9.95 -16.14 19.17
N ASP A 8 10.73 -16.86 18.37
CA ASP A 8 11.94 -16.34 17.70
C ASP A 8 11.59 -15.40 16.52
N ARG A 9 12.60 -14.84 15.85
CA ARG A 9 12.40 -13.88 14.75
C ARG A 9 11.49 -14.46 13.67
N ASP A 10 11.71 -15.71 13.26
CA ASP A 10 10.98 -16.32 12.15
C ASP A 10 9.52 -16.56 12.54
N GLN A 11 9.28 -16.97 13.79
CA GLN A 11 7.92 -17.11 14.33
C GLN A 11 7.19 -15.76 14.42
N ILE A 12 7.87 -14.70 14.88
CA ILE A 12 7.30 -13.35 14.93
C ILE A 12 6.97 -12.87 13.53
N GLN A 13 7.87 -13.07 12.58
CA GLN A 13 7.66 -12.67 11.19
C GLN A 13 6.45 -13.39 10.58
N ALA A 14 6.32 -14.71 10.78
CA ALA A 14 5.17 -15.48 10.32
C ALA A 14 3.84 -14.98 10.93
N ILE A 15 3.86 -14.61 12.21
CA ILE A 15 2.72 -13.99 12.89
C ILE A 15 2.36 -12.62 12.31
N VAL A 16 3.37 -11.77 12.07
CA VAL A 16 3.18 -10.45 11.45
C VAL A 16 2.56 -10.62 10.06
N HIS A 17 3.04 -11.57 9.26
CA HIS A 17 2.42 -11.91 7.97
C HIS A 17 0.96 -12.34 8.14
N GLN A 18 0.65 -13.26 9.05
CA GLN A 18 -0.72 -13.69 9.26
C GLN A 18 -1.65 -12.53 9.68
N ILE A 19 -1.17 -11.61 10.52
CA ILE A 19 -1.95 -10.45 10.96
C ILE A 19 -2.19 -9.48 9.81
N LEU A 20 -1.15 -9.16 9.04
CA LEU A 20 -1.28 -8.28 7.88
C LEU A 20 -2.25 -8.89 6.85
N GLU A 21 -2.24 -10.22 6.68
CA GLU A 21 -3.23 -10.94 5.85
C GLU A 21 -4.65 -10.76 6.37
N ILE A 22 -4.88 -10.96 7.67
CA ILE A 22 -6.20 -10.81 8.30
C ILE A 22 -6.72 -9.38 8.19
N LEU A 23 -5.82 -8.39 8.22
CA LEU A 23 -6.16 -6.97 8.14
C LEU A 23 -6.23 -6.45 6.70
N ASP A 24 -6.00 -7.31 5.70
CA ASP A 24 -5.92 -6.94 4.29
C ASP A 24 -4.89 -5.80 4.05
N VAL A 25 -3.80 -5.82 4.83
CA VAL A 25 -2.71 -4.86 4.72
C VAL A 25 -1.65 -5.45 3.78
N PRO A 26 -1.30 -4.74 2.69
CA PRO A 26 -0.32 -5.18 1.72
C PRO A 26 1.05 -5.46 2.35
N PHE A 27 1.67 -6.56 1.90
CA PHE A 27 2.93 -7.05 2.45
C PHE A 27 4.11 -6.30 1.85
N HIS A 28 4.53 -5.23 2.51
CA HIS A 28 5.79 -4.60 2.21
C HIS A 28 6.87 -5.02 3.22
N ARG A 29 8.06 -5.38 2.72
CA ARG A 29 9.15 -5.90 3.55
C ARG A 29 9.50 -4.95 4.70
N SER A 30 9.53 -3.64 4.46
CA SER A 30 9.84 -2.68 5.55
C SER A 30 8.75 -2.60 6.62
N ILE A 31 7.48 -2.88 6.28
CA ILE A 31 6.38 -2.96 7.24
C ILE A 31 6.56 -4.22 8.10
N VAL A 32 6.80 -5.36 7.46
CA VAL A 32 7.01 -6.64 8.14
C VAL A 32 8.24 -6.59 9.03
N ASP A 33 9.37 -6.11 8.52
CA ASP A 33 10.63 -5.97 9.26
C ASP A 33 10.44 -4.97 10.41
N GLY A 34 9.80 -3.82 10.15
CA GLY A 34 9.53 -2.81 11.16
C GLY A 34 8.68 -3.31 12.33
N PHE A 35 7.61 -4.05 12.04
CA PHE A 35 6.81 -4.69 13.08
C PHE A 35 7.58 -5.78 13.80
N THR A 36 8.35 -6.60 13.08
CA THR A 36 9.15 -7.68 13.66
C THR A 36 10.18 -7.15 14.66
N GLU A 37 10.93 -6.10 14.28
CA GLU A 37 11.88 -5.44 15.19
C GLU A 37 11.18 -4.80 16.39
N GLY A 38 10.05 -4.12 16.17
CA GLY A 38 9.28 -3.51 17.25
C GLY A 38 8.78 -4.54 18.27
N ILE A 39 8.33 -5.70 17.82
CA ILE A 39 7.89 -6.79 18.70
C ILE A 39 9.07 -7.39 19.47
N LEU A 40 10.24 -7.56 18.83
CA LEU A 40 11.46 -8.04 19.49
C LEU A 40 11.93 -7.07 20.59
N ASP A 41 11.93 -5.77 20.33
CA ASP A 41 12.27 -4.73 21.31
C ASP A 41 11.27 -4.72 22.49
N LEU A 42 9.97 -4.85 22.21
CA LEU A 42 8.95 -4.97 23.25
C LEU A 42 9.19 -6.20 24.15
N LYS A 43 9.55 -7.35 23.56
CA LYS A 43 9.90 -8.58 24.29
C LYS A 43 11.10 -8.36 25.20
N GLN A 44 12.13 -7.64 24.73
CA GLN A 44 13.30 -7.31 25.54
C GLN A 44 12.94 -6.42 26.73
N ARG A 45 12.07 -5.42 26.54
CA ARG A 45 11.59 -4.53 27.61
C ARG A 45 10.70 -5.25 28.63
N GLU A 46 9.87 -6.19 28.18
CA GLU A 46 9.01 -6.99 29.06
C GLU A 46 9.85 -7.91 29.95
N ALA A 47 10.89 -8.55 29.41
CA ALA A 47 11.82 -9.38 30.19
C ALA A 47 12.56 -8.61 31.31
N MET A 48 12.61 -7.28 31.23
CA MET A 48 13.24 -6.40 32.22
C MET A 48 12.24 -5.78 33.22
N SER A 49 10.93 -6.07 33.11
CA SER A 49 9.88 -5.43 33.91
C SER A 49 9.15 -6.45 34.79
N ASP A 50 8.99 -6.15 36.08
CA ASP A 50 8.36 -7.03 37.08
C ASP A 50 6.82 -7.14 36.94
N SER A 51 6.21 -6.36 36.04
CA SER A 51 4.75 -6.38 35.80
C SER A 51 4.38 -5.94 34.37
N PRO A 52 3.31 -6.54 33.79
CA PRO A 52 2.82 -6.19 32.47
C PRO A 52 2.17 -4.80 32.48
N LYS A 53 2.75 -3.85 31.75
CA LYS A 53 2.23 -2.48 31.61
C LYS A 53 1.26 -2.43 30.45
N VAL A 54 -0.03 -2.60 30.72
CA VAL A 54 -1.09 -2.43 29.72
C VAL A 54 -1.42 -0.95 29.60
N ALA A 55 -1.14 -0.35 28.43
CA ALA A 55 -1.52 1.02 28.10
C ALA A 55 -2.71 1.03 27.13
N ARG A 56 -3.70 1.89 27.39
CA ARG A 56 -4.80 2.12 26.45
C ARG A 56 -4.30 2.99 25.30
N VAL A 57 -4.29 2.44 24.09
CA VAL A 57 -4.01 3.19 22.86
C VAL A 57 -5.32 3.66 22.24
N ARG A 58 -5.43 4.95 21.96
CA ARG A 58 -6.49 5.53 21.13
C ARG A 58 -5.85 5.96 19.81
N VAL A 59 -6.38 5.45 18.71
CA VAL A 59 -5.97 5.84 17.36
C VAL A 59 -7.09 6.69 16.78
N GLU A 60 -6.76 7.91 16.37
CA GLU A 60 -7.65 8.80 15.62
C GLU A 60 -7.02 8.98 14.24
N THR A 61 -7.77 8.60 13.20
CA THR A 61 -7.33 8.72 11.80
C THR A 61 -8.23 9.71 11.09
N ASP A 62 -7.67 10.85 10.72
CA ASP A 62 -8.34 11.83 9.88
C ASP A 62 -7.98 11.59 8.41
N VAL A 63 -9.00 11.46 7.55
CA VAL A 63 -8.81 11.31 6.10
C VAL A 63 -9.09 12.65 5.44
N PHE A 64 -8.03 13.39 5.11
CA PHE A 64 -8.14 14.63 4.38
C PHE A 64 -8.00 14.36 2.89
N VAL A 65 -9.13 14.37 2.17
CA VAL A 65 -9.14 14.30 0.71
C VAL A 65 -8.97 15.73 0.19
N PRO A 66 -7.91 16.07 -0.58
CA PRO A 66 -7.80 17.39 -1.17
C PRO A 66 -8.99 17.64 -2.09
N ARG A 67 -9.83 18.61 -1.75
CA ARG A 67 -10.68 19.25 -2.77
C ARG A 67 -9.74 20.09 -3.62
N PHE A 68 -9.52 19.68 -4.87
CA PHE A 68 -8.72 20.44 -5.83
C PHE A 68 -9.20 21.91 -5.86
N PRO A 69 -8.30 22.90 -5.69
CA PRO A 69 -8.69 24.30 -5.67
C PRO A 69 -9.13 24.74 -7.07
N GLY A 70 -10.43 25.08 -7.21
CA GLY A 70 -10.96 25.62 -8.47
C GLY A 70 -12.47 25.51 -8.70
N VAL A 71 -13.26 24.93 -7.78
CA VAL A 71 -14.71 24.83 -7.95
C VAL A 71 -15.42 25.54 -6.81
N ASP A 72 -15.95 26.73 -7.09
CA ASP A 72 -16.91 27.42 -6.21
C ASP A 72 -18.14 26.53 -6.04
N VAL A 73 -18.41 26.13 -4.80
CA VAL A 73 -19.48 25.22 -4.45
C VAL A 73 -20.83 25.95 -4.44
N ASN A 74 -21.63 25.72 -5.48
CA ASN A 74 -23.08 25.60 -5.28
C ASN A 74 -23.34 24.13 -4.95
N ASP A 75 -24.19 23.86 -3.94
CA ASP A 75 -24.62 22.53 -3.45
C ASP A 75 -25.39 21.70 -4.49
N ALA A 76 -24.87 21.57 -5.70
CA ALA A 76 -25.22 20.50 -6.61
C ALA A 76 -24.17 19.40 -6.43
N ASP A 77 -24.60 18.15 -6.36
CA ASP A 77 -23.74 16.98 -6.52
C ASP A 77 -22.79 17.20 -7.70
N VAL A 78 -21.56 17.64 -7.42
CA VAL A 78 -20.53 17.76 -8.44
C VAL A 78 -20.08 16.34 -8.69
N ASN A 79 -20.70 15.72 -9.68
CA ASN A 79 -20.15 14.53 -10.30
C ASN A 79 -18.76 14.93 -10.84
N LEU A 80 -17.72 14.65 -10.05
CA LEU A 80 -16.30 14.68 -10.44
C LEU A 80 -16.05 13.56 -11.46
N ALA A 81 -16.87 13.50 -12.51
CA ALA A 81 -16.61 12.65 -13.65
C ALA A 81 -15.42 13.26 -14.39
N VAL A 82 -14.22 13.01 -13.87
CA VAL A 82 -13.04 13.02 -14.72
C VAL A 82 -13.36 12.00 -15.81
N ALA A 83 -13.40 12.46 -17.05
CA ALA A 83 -13.83 11.60 -18.14
C ALA A 83 -12.89 10.38 -18.16
N PRO A 84 -13.44 9.16 -18.20
CA PRO A 84 -12.64 7.97 -18.35
C PRO A 84 -11.76 8.12 -19.59
N ALA A 85 -10.50 7.69 -19.52
CA ALA A 85 -9.65 7.67 -20.69
C ALA A 85 -10.28 6.74 -21.75
N SER A 86 -10.22 7.11 -23.02
CA SER A 86 -10.59 6.20 -24.10
C SER A 86 -9.62 5.01 -24.12
N ASP A 87 -10.07 3.84 -24.60
CA ASP A 87 -9.20 2.66 -24.71
C ASP A 87 -7.92 2.96 -25.50
N GLU A 88 -8.02 3.78 -26.55
CA GLU A 88 -6.88 4.25 -27.34
C GLU A 88 -5.91 5.12 -26.51
N ALA A 89 -6.42 6.00 -25.64
CA ALA A 89 -5.56 6.79 -24.75
C ALA A 89 -4.87 5.91 -23.71
N VAL A 90 -5.58 4.93 -23.16
CA VAL A 90 -5.05 3.96 -22.19
C VAL A 90 -3.91 3.15 -22.79
N GLU A 91 -4.10 2.59 -23.98
CA GLU A 91 -3.06 1.78 -24.64
C GLU A 91 -1.81 2.59 -25.01
N ASN A 92 -1.98 3.87 -25.40
CA ASN A 92 -0.89 4.72 -25.85
C ASN A 92 -0.14 5.47 -24.73
N HIS A 93 -0.71 5.59 -23.53
CA HIS A 93 -0.07 6.32 -22.42
C HIS A 93 0.92 5.49 -21.60
N PHE A 94 0.99 4.18 -21.83
CA PHE A 94 1.90 3.31 -21.11
C PHE A 94 3.08 2.83 -21.96
N GLU A 95 4.29 3.12 -21.50
CA GLU A 95 5.49 2.43 -21.95
C GLU A 95 5.64 1.12 -21.14
N THR A 96 5.80 -0.01 -21.82
CA THR A 96 6.13 -1.27 -21.14
C THR A 96 7.57 -1.22 -20.68
N VAL A 97 7.78 -1.30 -19.37
CA VAL A 97 9.12 -1.23 -18.78
C VAL A 97 9.46 -2.55 -18.09
N VAL A 98 10.73 -2.95 -18.23
CA VAL A 98 11.32 -3.98 -17.38
C VAL A 98 11.91 -3.25 -16.19
N VAL A 99 11.24 -3.32 -15.05
CA VAL A 99 11.81 -2.81 -13.79
C VAL A 99 12.99 -3.71 -13.44
N GLY A 100 14.12 -3.14 -13.01
CA GLY A 100 15.25 -3.93 -12.52
C GLY A 100 14.85 -4.75 -11.29
N ASN A 101 15.78 -5.54 -10.75
CA ASN A 101 15.56 -6.34 -9.52
C ASN A 101 15.32 -5.50 -8.25
N ASP A 102 15.04 -4.21 -8.41
CA ASP A 102 14.67 -3.28 -7.36
C ASP A 102 13.17 -3.39 -7.13
N GLU A 103 12.78 -3.72 -5.89
CA GLU A 103 11.43 -3.98 -5.43
C GLU A 103 10.52 -2.74 -5.55
N GLY A 104 10.03 -2.43 -6.77
CA GLY A 104 9.01 -1.41 -6.98
C GLY A 104 7.67 -1.83 -6.39
N VAL A 105 6.91 -0.91 -5.78
CA VAL A 105 5.57 -1.16 -5.25
C VAL A 105 4.54 -0.43 -6.11
N CYS A 106 3.51 -1.13 -6.56
CA CYS A 106 2.40 -0.50 -7.25
C CYS A 106 1.46 0.13 -6.21
N VAL A 107 1.36 1.45 -6.15
CA VAL A 107 0.52 2.12 -5.14
C VAL A 107 -0.98 1.92 -5.31
N ILE A 108 -1.42 1.38 -6.46
CA ILE A 108 -2.85 1.12 -6.75
C ILE A 108 -3.32 -0.14 -6.02
N CYS A 109 -2.62 -1.25 -6.17
CA CYS A 109 -2.91 -2.52 -5.47
C CYS A 109 -2.05 -2.73 -4.22
N MET A 110 -1.09 -1.83 -4.01
CA MET A 110 -0.09 -1.85 -2.94
C MET A 110 0.79 -3.11 -2.89
N ASP A 111 0.83 -3.91 -3.95
CA ASP A 111 1.69 -5.10 -4.07
C ASP A 111 2.98 -4.80 -4.85
N THR A 112 3.96 -5.67 -4.70
CA THR A 112 5.26 -5.62 -5.37
C THR A 112 5.09 -5.82 -6.88
N ILE A 113 5.79 -5.00 -7.66
CA ILE A 113 5.90 -5.11 -9.11
C ILE A 113 6.93 -6.21 -9.41
N ARG A 114 6.46 -7.46 -9.42
CA ARG A 114 7.29 -8.65 -9.72
C ARG A 114 7.44 -8.83 -11.23
N VAL A 115 8.68 -8.96 -11.69
CA VAL A 115 9.03 -9.18 -13.12
C VAL A 115 8.93 -10.66 -13.51
N GLU A 116 8.85 -11.56 -12.53
CA GLU A 116 9.12 -12.99 -12.69
C GLU A 116 8.04 -13.79 -13.44
N SER A 117 6.87 -13.21 -13.73
CA SER A 117 5.70 -13.99 -14.19
C SER A 117 5.03 -13.48 -15.46
N GLY A 118 5.68 -12.58 -16.22
CA GLY A 118 5.05 -12.01 -17.42
C GLY A 118 3.96 -10.96 -17.14
N VAL A 119 3.91 -10.43 -15.91
CA VAL A 119 3.12 -9.24 -15.58
C VAL A 119 3.95 -8.02 -15.97
N ALA A 120 3.59 -7.40 -17.10
CA ALA A 120 4.26 -6.19 -17.56
C ALA A 120 4.08 -5.05 -16.54
N ALA A 121 5.17 -4.37 -16.20
CA ALA A 121 5.10 -3.08 -15.54
C ALA A 121 4.88 -2.00 -16.61
N ALA A 122 4.11 -0.97 -16.26
CA ALA A 122 3.74 0.09 -17.16
C ALA A 122 4.16 1.44 -16.59
N ARG A 123 4.89 2.22 -17.39
CA ARG A 123 5.35 3.56 -17.05
C ARG A 123 4.51 4.60 -17.77
N MET A 124 3.98 5.55 -17.01
CA MET A 124 3.26 6.71 -17.53
C MET A 124 4.19 7.79 -18.08
N PRO A 125 3.70 8.77 -18.87
CA PRO A 125 4.53 9.89 -19.34
C PRO A 125 5.04 10.76 -18.18
N CYS A 126 4.32 10.78 -17.04
CA CYS A 126 4.75 11.39 -15.78
C CYS A 126 5.80 10.58 -15.02
N SER A 127 6.28 9.47 -15.58
CA SER A 127 7.28 8.55 -15.03
C SER A 127 6.86 7.66 -13.86
N HIS A 128 5.63 7.73 -13.36
CA HIS A 128 5.14 6.75 -12.38
C HIS A 128 4.95 5.37 -12.99
N VAL A 129 5.23 4.33 -12.20
CA VAL A 129 5.23 2.93 -12.63
C VAL A 129 4.23 2.12 -11.79
N PHE A 130 3.44 1.29 -12.46
CA PHE A 130 2.42 0.43 -11.86
C PHE A 130 2.46 -0.96 -12.51
N HIS A 131 1.73 -1.95 -11.95
CA HIS A 131 1.34 -3.10 -12.78
C HIS A 131 0.50 -2.59 -13.96
N ARG A 132 0.73 -3.12 -15.15
CA ARG A 132 0.02 -2.68 -16.36
C ARG A 132 -1.49 -2.70 -16.19
N ASN A 133 -2.04 -3.80 -15.67
CA ASN A 133 -3.48 -3.93 -15.46
C ASN A 133 -4.01 -2.86 -14.49
N CYS A 134 -3.32 -2.64 -13.36
CA CYS A 134 -3.71 -1.62 -12.39
C CYS A 134 -3.71 -0.21 -12.98
N GLY A 135 -2.68 0.15 -13.75
CA GLY A 135 -2.60 1.44 -14.43
C GLY A 135 -3.73 1.62 -15.46
N GLU A 136 -3.95 0.60 -16.30
CA GLU A 136 -5.00 0.65 -17.33
C GLU A 136 -6.41 0.73 -16.74
N GLU A 137 -6.74 -0.10 -15.76
CA GLU A 137 -8.05 -0.05 -15.07
C GLU A 137 -8.27 1.29 -14.39
N TRP A 138 -7.23 1.84 -13.74
CA TRP A 138 -7.33 3.15 -13.12
C TRP A 138 -7.60 4.25 -14.14
N LEU A 139 -6.87 4.29 -15.27
CA LEU A 139 -7.10 5.30 -16.30
C LEU A 139 -8.48 5.16 -16.96
N ARG A 140 -8.97 3.94 -17.15
CA ARG A 140 -10.36 3.70 -17.62
C ARG A 140 -11.40 4.23 -16.63
N SER A 141 -11.08 4.37 -15.35
CA SER A 141 -12.01 4.91 -14.35
C SER A 141 -11.82 6.39 -14.06
N SER A 142 -10.58 6.90 -14.04
CA SER A 142 -10.25 8.23 -13.53
C SER A 142 -9.64 9.16 -14.57
N GLY A 143 -9.13 8.64 -15.70
CA GLY A 143 -8.46 9.43 -16.73
C GLY A 143 -7.17 10.15 -16.31
N ILE A 144 -6.69 9.97 -15.07
CA ILE A 144 -5.51 10.65 -14.53
C ILE A 144 -4.57 9.66 -13.84
N CYS A 145 -3.28 10.00 -13.79
CA CYS A 145 -2.33 9.26 -12.96
C CYS A 145 -2.81 9.31 -11.50
N PRO A 146 -2.84 8.17 -10.77
CA PRO A 146 -3.05 8.16 -9.33
C PRO A 146 -2.07 9.07 -8.59
#